data_AF-A0A1H4UDT0-F1
#
_entry.id   AF-A0A1H4UDT0-F1
#
_cell.length_a   1.000
_cell.length_b   1.000
_cell.length_c   1.000
_cell.angle_alpha   90.00
_cell.angle_beta   90.00
_cell.angle_gamma   90.00
#
_symmetry.space_group_name_H-M   'P 1'
#
loop_
_entity.id
_entity.type
_entity.pdbx_description
1 polymer ?
#
loop_
_entity_poly.entity_id
_entity_poly.type
_entity_poly.pdbx_seq_one_letter_code
_entity_poly.pdbx_strand_id
1 'polypeptide(L)'
;MFDIGFMEIAVILLVAVVVLGPDKLPDLARQAAQLLHRARGLAHNARDELRSELGPEYSDLQLRDLDPRTIVRKHITEAMAEVDREQAEKAEKERLPEGQLPPYDVEAT
;
A
#
# COMPACT_ATOMS: atom_id res chain seq x y z
N MET A 1 26.06 7.92 -11.33
CA MET A 1 25.10 6.78 -11.25
C MET A 1 25.96 5.54 -11.15
N PHE A 2 25.69 4.63 -10.20
CA PHE A 2 26.55 3.46 -10.00
C PHE A 2 26.32 2.45 -11.13
N ASP A 3 27.23 2.40 -12.10
CA ASP A 3 27.32 1.32 -13.08
C ASP A 3 27.96 0.11 -12.40
N ILE A 4 27.13 -0.72 -11.77
CA ILE A 4 27.58 -1.98 -11.16
C ILE A 4 27.30 -3.09 -12.17
N GLY A 5 28.36 -3.53 -12.85
CA GLY A 5 28.34 -4.70 -13.71
C GLY A 5 28.56 -5.99 -12.92
N PHE A 6 28.48 -7.12 -13.64
CA PHE A 6 28.74 -8.44 -13.07
C PHE A 6 30.15 -8.55 -12.46
N MET A 7 31.14 -7.93 -13.10
CA MET A 7 32.53 -7.95 -12.63
C MET A 7 32.70 -7.18 -11.31
N GLU A 8 32.06 -6.03 -11.16
CA GLU A 8 32.09 -5.24 -9.93
C GLU A 8 31.48 -6.03 -8.77
N ILE A 9 30.35 -6.73 -8.99
CA ILE A 9 29.74 -7.61 -7.98
C ILE A 9 30.71 -8.73 -7.58
N ALA A 10 31.38 -9.35 -8.55
CA ALA A 10 32.35 -10.42 -8.27
C ALA A 10 33.53 -9.92 -7.42
N VAL A 11 34.04 -8.71 -7.69
CA VAL A 11 35.11 -8.09 -6.88
C VAL A 11 34.62 -7.80 -5.47
N ILE A 12 33.41 -7.25 -5.30
CA ILE A 12 32.83 -6.99 -3.98
C ILE A 12 32.67 -8.29 -3.19
N LEU A 13 32.18 -9.36 -3.82
CA LEU A 13 32.06 -10.68 -3.19
C LEU A 13 33.43 -11.23 -2.78
N LEU A 14 34.44 -11.11 -3.64
CA LEU A 14 35.79 -11.54 -3.33
C LEU A 14 36.34 -10.80 -2.10
N VAL A 15 36.19 -9.46 -2.07
CA VAL A 15 36.62 -8.64 -0.93
C VAL A 15 35.87 -9.04 0.33
N ALA A 16 34.55 -9.24 0.26
CA ALA A 16 33.75 -9.69 1.40
C ALA A 16 34.23 -11.05 1.93
N VAL A 17 34.54 -12.00 1.06
CA VAL A 17 35.09 -13.31 1.42
C VAL A 17 36.46 -13.19 2.08
N VAL A 18 37.35 -12.32 1.57
CA VAL A 18 38.69 -12.14 2.14
C VAL A 18 38.63 -11.48 3.51
N VAL A 19 37.78 -10.46 3.69
CA VAL A 19 37.69 -9.70 4.94
C VAL A 19 36.98 -10.49 6.04
N LEU A 20 35.87 -11.15 5.72
CA LEU A 20 35.08 -11.90 6.71
C LEU A 20 35.56 -13.35 6.85
N GLY A 21 36.13 -13.92 5.79
CA GLY A 21 36.50 -15.32 5.68
C GLY A 21 35.41 -16.15 4.96
N PRO A 22 35.79 -17.09 4.06
CA PRO A 22 34.84 -17.93 3.31
C PRO A 22 33.98 -18.82 4.22
N ASP A 23 34.53 -19.24 5.36
CA ASP A 23 33.83 -20.12 6.30
C ASP A 23 32.82 -19.36 7.16
N LYS A 24 33.04 -18.05 7.42
CA LYS A 24 32.19 -17.25 8.31
C LYS A 24 31.00 -16.62 7.61
N LEU A 25 31.13 -16.28 6.32
CA LEU A 25 30.02 -15.76 5.52
C LEU A 25 28.75 -16.64 5.54
N PRO A 26 28.81 -17.96 5.29
CA PRO A 26 27.60 -18.79 5.31
C PRO A 26 26.99 -18.88 6.72
N ASP A 27 27.81 -18.90 7.76
CA ASP A 27 27.33 -18.91 9.15
C ASP A 27 26.59 -17.62 9.50
N LEU A 28 27.13 -16.45 9.11
CA LEU A 28 26.50 -15.15 9.33
C LEU A 28 25.20 -15.01 8.53
N ALA A 29 25.19 -15.46 7.27
CA ALA A 29 23.99 -15.46 6.45
C ALA A 29 22.88 -16.32 7.06
N ARG A 30 23.22 -17.51 7.58
CA ARG A 30 22.28 -18.39 8.28
C ARG A 30 21.72 -17.74 9.55
N GLN A 31 22.57 -17.09 10.34
CA GLN A 31 22.15 -16.39 11.56
C GLN A 31 21.21 -15.22 11.24
N ALA A 32 21.54 -14.41 10.24
CA ALA A 32 20.69 -13.31 9.77
C ALA A 32 19.34 -13.82 9.24
N ALA A 33 19.35 -14.90 8.46
CA ALA A 33 18.13 -15.54 7.97
C ALA A 33 17.26 -16.07 9.11
N GLN A 34 17.87 -16.71 10.12
CA GLN A 34 17.16 -17.20 11.30
C GLN A 34 16.54 -16.05 12.10
N LEU A 35 17.28 -14.95 12.28
CA LEU A 35 16.76 -13.75 12.95
C LEU A 35 15.59 -13.14 12.18
N LEU A 36 15.71 -13.01 10.86
CA LEU A 36 14.64 -12.50 10.01
C LEU A 36 13.40 -13.39 10.07
N HIS A 37 13.58 -14.71 10.04
CA HIS A 37 12.48 -15.67 10.16
C HIS A 37 11.78 -15.54 11.52
N ARG A 38 12.54 -15.45 12.62
CA ARG A 38 11.99 -15.22 13.97
C ARG A 38 11.24 -13.91 14.05
N ALA A 39 11.83 -12.81 13.58
CA ALA A 39 11.19 -11.51 13.56
C ALA A 39 9.89 -11.52 12.75
N ARG A 40 9.89 -12.19 11.59
CA ARG A 40 8.69 -12.36 10.76
C ARG A 40 7.61 -13.17 11.47
N GLY A 41 7.98 -14.24 12.17
CA GLY A 41 7.07 -15.04 12.98
C GLY A 41 6.45 -14.24 14.12
N LEU A 42 7.26 -13.46 14.85
CA LEU A 42 6.76 -12.58 15.92
C LEU A 42 5.77 -11.54 15.40
N ALA A 43 6.08 -10.90 14.27
CA ALA A 43 5.17 -9.93 13.64
C ALA A 43 3.85 -10.57 13.19
N HIS A 44 3.88 -11.81 12.69
CA HIS A 44 2.68 -12.55 12.33
C HIS A 44 1.83 -12.89 13.57
N ASN A 45 2.45 -13.46 14.60
CA ASN A 45 1.75 -13.81 15.83
C ASN A 45 1.10 -12.59 16.49
N ALA A 46 1.84 -11.47 16.59
CA ALA A 46 1.29 -10.24 17.11
C ALA A 46 0.08 -9.76 16.29
N ARG A 47 0.18 -9.79 14.95
CA ARG A 47 -0.96 -9.44 14.07
C ARG A 47 -2.17 -10.35 14.30
N ASP A 48 -1.95 -11.63 14.52
CA ASP A 48 -3.01 -12.61 14.77
C ASP A 48 -3.67 -12.40 16.15
N GLU A 49 -2.88 -12.03 17.16
CA GLU A 49 -3.36 -11.66 18.49
C GLU A 49 -4.20 -10.38 18.45
N LEU A 50 -3.71 -9.32 17.79
CA LEU A 50 -4.48 -8.07 17.57
C LEU A 50 -5.80 -8.33 16.82
N ARG A 51 -5.80 -9.21 15.81
CA ARG A 51 -7.02 -9.62 15.09
C ARG A 51 -8.02 -10.31 16.01
N SER A 52 -7.52 -11.15 16.92
CA SER A 52 -8.37 -11.93 17.83
C SER A 52 -9.03 -11.05 18.90
N GLU A 53 -8.34 -10.01 19.37
CA GLU A 53 -8.84 -9.13 20.44
C GLU A 53 -9.63 -7.93 19.92
N LEU A 54 -9.21 -7.31 18.82
CA LEU A 54 -9.80 -6.06 18.32
C LEU A 54 -10.81 -6.30 17.17
N GLY A 55 -10.97 -7.54 16.74
CA GLY A 55 -11.89 -7.92 15.67
C GLY A 55 -11.32 -7.74 14.25
N PRO A 56 -12.02 -8.28 13.23
CA PRO A 56 -11.55 -8.30 11.85
C PRO A 56 -11.40 -6.92 11.20
N GLU A 57 -11.84 -5.84 11.83
CA GLU A 57 -11.70 -4.48 11.27
C GLU A 57 -10.23 -4.00 11.21
N TYR A 58 -9.36 -4.50 12.09
CA TYR A 58 -7.91 -4.21 12.07
C TYR A 58 -7.10 -5.26 11.29
N SER A 59 -7.79 -6.22 10.66
CA SER A 59 -7.17 -7.33 9.93
C SER A 59 -6.34 -6.89 8.74
N ASP A 60 -6.64 -5.73 8.17
CA ASP A 60 -6.07 -5.23 6.92
C ASP A 60 -4.97 -4.19 7.13
N LEU A 61 -4.40 -4.09 8.33
CA LEU A 61 -3.11 -3.43 8.52
C LEU A 61 -2.02 -4.23 7.80
N GLN A 62 -1.89 -4.01 6.50
CA GLN A 62 -0.84 -4.54 5.66
C GLN A 62 0.38 -3.65 5.86
N LEU A 63 1.57 -4.23 6.01
CA LEU A 63 2.83 -3.46 6.07
C LEU A 63 3.01 -2.48 4.88
N ARG A 64 2.27 -2.69 3.78
CA ARG A 64 2.24 -1.85 2.58
C ARG A 64 1.31 -0.63 2.69
N ASP A 65 0.38 -0.66 3.64
CA ASP A 65 -0.39 0.51 4.06
C ASP A 65 0.39 1.39 5.05
N LEU A 66 1.58 0.99 5.52
CA LEU A 66 2.49 1.90 6.20
C LEU A 66 3.33 2.76 5.23
N ASP A 67 3.12 2.63 3.90
CA ASP A 67 3.66 3.57 2.93
C ASP A 67 2.72 4.80 2.85
N PRO A 68 3.18 6.01 3.25
CA PRO A 68 2.34 7.20 3.31
C PRO A 68 1.71 7.54 1.95
N ARG A 69 2.33 7.14 0.83
CA ARG A 69 1.79 7.37 -0.51
C ARG A 69 0.55 6.54 -0.79
N THR A 70 0.48 5.33 -0.25
CA THR A 70 -0.65 4.41 -0.45
C THR A 70 -1.86 4.84 0.38
N ILE A 71 -1.65 5.26 1.64
CA ILE A 71 -2.72 5.80 2.51
C ILE A 71 -3.37 7.03 1.87
N VAL A 72 -2.56 8.00 1.43
CA VAL A 72 -3.05 9.25 0.83
C VAL A 72 -3.83 8.95 -0.45
N ARG A 73 -3.34 8.02 -1.28
CA ARG A 73 -4.05 7.62 -2.51
C ARG A 73 -5.40 6.98 -2.22
N LYS A 74 -5.51 6.10 -1.21
CA LYS A 74 -6.78 5.48 -0.81
C LYS A 74 -7.79 6.55 -0.37
N HIS A 75 -7.40 7.44 0.54
CA HIS A 75 -8.28 8.51 1.05
C HIS A 75 -8.71 9.50 -0.04
N ILE A 76 -7.79 9.88 -0.95
CA ILE A 76 -8.15 10.76 -2.08
C ILE A 76 -9.11 10.06 -3.04
N THR A 77 -8.88 8.78 -3.35
CA THR A 77 -9.74 8.02 -4.26
C THR A 77 -11.15 7.85 -3.69
N GLU A 78 -11.25 7.59 -2.40
CA GLU A 78 -12.53 7.47 -1.68
C GLU A 78 -13.27 8.81 -1.64
N ALA A 79 -12.59 9.91 -1.28
CA ALA A 79 -13.18 11.25 -1.29
C ALA A 79 -13.66 11.67 -2.69
N MET A 80 -12.90 11.35 -3.75
CA MET A 80 -13.32 11.62 -5.12
C MET A 80 -14.56 10.79 -5.51
N ALA A 81 -14.61 9.51 -5.12
CA ALA A 81 -15.76 8.65 -5.39
C ALA A 81 -17.03 9.11 -4.65
N GLU A 82 -16.90 9.65 -3.44
CA GLU A 82 -18.01 10.23 -2.67
C GLU A 82 -18.53 11.51 -3.33
N VAL A 83 -17.63 12.40 -3.76
CA VAL A 83 -17.98 13.61 -4.53
C VAL A 83 -18.69 13.28 -5.83
N ASP A 84 -18.21 12.29 -6.59
CA ASP A 84 -18.85 11.87 -7.84
C ASP A 84 -20.27 11.32 -7.62
N ARG A 85 -20.48 10.56 -6.52
CA ARG A 85 -21.82 10.07 -6.13
C ARG A 85 -22.75 11.21 -5.75
N GLU A 86 -22.29 12.18 -4.96
CA GLU A 86 -23.10 13.35 -4.61
C GLU A 86 -23.48 14.18 -5.84
N GLN A 87 -22.57 14.31 -6.81
CA GLN A 87 -22.83 15.00 -8.07
C GLN A 87 -23.84 14.23 -8.94
N ALA A 88 -23.72 12.91 -9.01
CA ALA A 88 -24.68 12.07 -9.72
C ALA A 88 -26.08 12.15 -9.10
N GLU A 89 -26.19 12.12 -7.76
CA GLU A 89 -27.47 12.28 -7.06
C GLU A 89 -28.08 13.68 -7.26
N LYS A 90 -27.26 14.74 -7.25
CA LYS A 90 -27.74 16.10 -7.55
C LYS A 90 -28.22 16.20 -8.99
N ALA A 91 -27.45 15.68 -9.95
CA ALA A 91 -27.82 15.67 -11.35
C ALA A 91 -29.09 14.84 -11.62
N GLU A 92 -29.34 13.79 -10.85
CA GLU A 92 -30.57 13.00 -10.93
C GLU A 92 -31.77 13.73 -10.31
N LYS A 93 -31.59 14.41 -9.17
CA LYS A 93 -32.63 15.23 -8.53
C LYS A 93 -32.99 16.47 -9.37
N GLU A 94 -32.04 16.98 -10.14
CA GLU A 94 -32.21 18.14 -11.03
C GLU A 94 -32.78 17.74 -12.40
N ARG A 95 -32.80 16.43 -12.73
CA ARG A 95 -33.55 15.91 -13.87
C ARG A 95 -35.04 15.91 -13.54
N LEU A 96 -35.78 16.64 -14.34
CA LEU A 96 -37.24 16.66 -14.28
C LEU A 96 -37.79 15.23 -14.55
N PRO A 97 -38.77 14.76 -13.77
CA PRO A 97 -39.38 13.44 -13.98
C PRO A 97 -39.99 13.33 -15.39
N GLU A 98 -39.91 12.13 -15.99
CA GLU A 98 -40.41 11.88 -17.34
C GLU A 98 -41.88 12.33 -17.48
N GLY A 99 -42.12 13.25 -18.42
CA GLY A 99 -43.44 13.84 -18.68
C GLY A 99 -43.65 15.24 -18.10
N GLN A 100 -42.70 15.80 -17.36
CA GLN A 100 -42.76 17.19 -16.91
C GLN A 100 -42.08 18.12 -17.93
N LEU A 101 -42.86 19.01 -18.53
CA LEU A 101 -42.33 20.04 -19.43
C LEU A 101 -41.58 21.08 -18.59
N PRO A 102 -40.36 21.50 -19.00
CA PRO A 102 -39.64 22.54 -18.30
C PRO A 102 -40.50 23.82 -18.25
N PRO A 103 -40.46 24.59 -17.15
CA PRO A 103 -41.24 25.80 -17.02
C PRO A 103 -40.91 26.74 -18.19
N TYR A 104 -41.93 27.08 -18.97
CA TYR A 104 -41.79 28.05 -20.06
C TYR A 104 -41.74 29.45 -19.46
N ASP A 105 -40.59 30.10 -19.61
CA ASP A 105 -40.42 31.50 -19.29
C ASP A 105 -41.01 32.36 -20.41
N VAL A 106 -42.15 32.97 -20.13
CA VAL A 106 -42.87 33.84 -21.06
C VAL A 106 -42.28 35.25 -21.11
N GLU A 107 -41.31 35.57 -20.25
CA GLU A 107 -40.63 36.87 -20.23
C GLU A 107 -39.32 36.88 -21.04
N ALA A 108 -38.92 35.74 -21.61
CA ALA A 108 -37.81 35.68 -22.56
C ALA A 108 -38.24 36.18 -23.95
N THR A 109 -38.10 37.49 -24.20
CA THR A 109 -38.20 38.13 -25.53
C THR A 109 -36.88 38.77 -25.92
#